data_AF-A0A7K1ZLK5-F1
#
_entry.id   AF-A0A7K1ZLK5-F1
#
_cell.length_a   1.000
_cell.length_b   1.000
_cell.length_c   1.000
_cell.angle_alpha   90.00
_cell.angle_beta   90.00
_cell.angle_gamma   90.00
#
_symmetry.space_group_name_H-M   'P 1'
#
loop_
_entity.id
_entity.type
_entity.pdbx_description
1 polymer ?
#
loop_
_entity_poly.entity_id
_entity_poly.type
_entity_poly.pdbx_seq_one_letter_code
_entity_poly.pdbx_strand_id
1 'polypeptide(L)'
;YPGTTDMYQVEVRNGVGVNGVAERMRGYLRSKGYDVVGVGNHRSFDVEKTIIVDRIDNLAIAQQVAASLGLPHDRISKDVRDEFHLDVSIIIGRDYGMIPPFSETTNSSDIPDLHDSN
;
A
#
# COMPACT_ATOMS: atom_id res chain seq x y z
N TYR A 1 2.61 -14.82 26.96
CA TYR A 1 2.67 -13.72 25.99
C TYR A 1 1.25 -13.45 25.51
N PRO A 2 0.66 -12.27 25.74
CA PRO A 2 -0.55 -11.88 25.02
C PRO A 2 -0.13 -11.78 23.54
N GLY A 3 -0.79 -12.34 22.56
CA GLY A 3 -2.19 -12.73 22.40
C GLY A 3 -2.40 -12.52 20.90
N THR A 4 -2.68 -13.59 20.18
CA THR A 4 -2.84 -13.65 18.71
C THR A 4 -3.78 -12.56 18.23
N THR A 5 -3.24 -11.40 17.85
CA THR A 5 -3.96 -10.42 17.06
C THR A 5 -3.88 -10.95 15.64
N ASP A 6 -5.02 -11.11 14.99
CA ASP A 6 -5.16 -11.53 13.59
C ASP A 6 -4.44 -10.48 12.72
N MET A 7 -3.11 -10.62 12.59
CA MET A 7 -2.26 -9.71 11.84
C MET A 7 -2.36 -10.12 10.38
N TYR A 8 -3.12 -9.35 9.60
CA TYR A 8 -3.23 -9.57 8.17
C TYR A 8 -1.85 -9.41 7.51
N GLN A 9 -1.40 -10.50 6.89
CA GLN A 9 -0.10 -10.57 6.24
C GLN A 9 -0.19 -9.96 4.86
N VAL A 10 0.52 -8.85 4.69
CA VAL A 10 0.56 -8.11 3.44
C VAL A 10 1.93 -8.25 2.80
N GLU A 11 2.00 -8.60 1.53
CA GLU A 11 3.22 -8.45 0.73
C GLU A 11 3.14 -7.20 -0.17
N VAL A 12 4.28 -6.59 -0.44
CA VAL A 12 4.37 -5.47 -1.39
C VAL A 12 5.28 -5.85 -2.55
N ARG A 13 4.79 -5.71 -3.78
CA ARG A 13 5.50 -6.04 -5.01
C ARG A 13 5.67 -4.81 -5.89
N ASN A 14 6.92 -4.53 -6.23
CA ASN A 14 7.31 -3.48 -7.14
C ASN A 14 7.03 -3.90 -8.60
N GLY A 15 5.96 -3.38 -9.18
CA GLY A 15 5.57 -3.60 -10.57
C GLY A 15 5.99 -2.49 -11.53
N VAL A 16 6.82 -1.54 -11.09
CA VAL A 16 7.30 -0.40 -11.90
C VAL A 16 8.82 -0.40 -12.09
N GLY A 17 9.55 -1.18 -11.29
CA GLY A 17 11.02 -1.27 -11.38
C GLY A 17 11.76 -0.12 -10.70
N VAL A 18 11.05 0.71 -9.93
CA VAL A 18 11.63 1.83 -9.19
C VAL A 18 12.25 1.33 -7.89
N ASN A 19 13.53 1.62 -7.68
CA ASN A 19 14.22 1.19 -6.47
C ASN A 19 13.63 1.88 -5.21
N GLY A 20 13.44 1.13 -4.13
CA GLY A 20 12.95 1.66 -2.86
C GLY A 20 11.44 1.94 -2.78
N VAL A 21 10.68 1.78 -3.87
CA VAL A 21 9.22 2.02 -3.85
C VAL A 21 8.50 1.02 -2.96
N ALA A 22 8.82 -0.27 -3.04
CA ALA A 22 8.19 -1.28 -2.19
C ALA A 22 8.55 -1.09 -0.70
N GLU A 23 9.79 -0.69 -0.41
CA GLU A 23 10.25 -0.40 0.95
C GLU A 23 9.54 0.80 1.59
N ARG A 24 9.34 1.88 0.82
CA ARG A 24 8.58 3.05 1.29
C ARG A 24 7.13 2.69 1.58
N MET A 25 6.50 1.95 0.68
CA MET A 25 5.13 1.48 0.85
C MET A 25 4.96 0.59 2.08
N ARG A 26 5.93 -0.32 2.32
CA ARG A 26 5.99 -1.13 3.55
C ARG A 26 5.95 -0.26 4.80
N GLY A 27 6.78 0.78 4.85
CA GLY A 27 6.82 1.70 6.00
C GLY A 27 5.47 2.36 6.27
N TYR A 28 4.78 2.81 5.22
CA TYR A 28 3.46 3.41 5.33
C TYR A 28 2.41 2.43 5.84
N LEU A 29 2.34 1.22 5.29
CA LEU A 29 1.41 0.18 5.72
C LEU A 29 1.65 -0.24 7.18
N ARG A 30 2.92 -0.40 7.58
CA ARG A 30 3.26 -0.67 8.98
C ARG A 30 2.84 0.45 9.92
N SER A 31 2.99 1.71 9.49
CA SER A 31 2.50 2.86 10.26
C SER A 31 0.97 2.89 10.42
N LYS A 32 0.23 2.22 9.53
CA LYS A 32 -1.23 2.06 9.61
C LYS A 32 -1.67 0.87 10.46
N GLY A 33 -0.73 0.03 10.91
CA GLY A 33 -1.01 -1.16 11.72
C GLY A 33 -1.11 -2.47 10.94
N TYR A 34 -0.76 -2.48 9.64
CA TYR A 34 -0.68 -3.72 8.85
C TYR A 34 0.64 -4.44 9.08
N ASP A 35 0.63 -5.78 9.09
CA ASP A 35 1.87 -6.55 9.15
C ASP A 35 2.38 -6.88 7.76
N VAL A 36 3.34 -6.07 7.30
CA VAL A 36 4.00 -6.32 6.02
C VAL A 36 5.10 -7.36 6.21
N VAL A 37 4.84 -8.57 5.72
CA VAL A 37 5.74 -9.72 5.88
C VAL A 37 6.89 -9.73 4.87
N GLY A 38 6.73 -9.03 3.75
CA GLY A 38 7.76 -8.98 2.72
C GLY A 38 7.58 -7.90 1.66
N VAL A 39 8.69 -7.44 1.12
CA VAL A 39 8.75 -6.62 -0.09
C VAL A 39 9.52 -7.35 -1.17
N GLY A 40 9.19 -7.13 -2.44
CA GLY A 40 9.93 -7.71 -3.54
C GLY A 40 9.61 -7.06 -4.88
N ASN A 41 10.21 -7.59 -5.94
CA ASN A 41 9.90 -7.19 -7.30
C ASN A 41 8.77 -8.06 -7.87
N HIS A 42 7.87 -7.46 -8.64
CA HIS A 42 6.91 -8.21 -9.43
C HIS A 42 7.62 -8.92 -10.59
N ARG A 43 6.99 -9.93 -11.20
CA ARG A 43 7.57 -10.68 -12.33
C ARG A 43 7.79 -9.78 -13.56
N SER A 44 6.97 -8.74 -13.68
CA SER A 44 7.01 -7.76 -14.75
C SER A 44 6.97 -6.34 -14.18
N PHE A 45 7.57 -5.40 -14.89
CA PHE A 45 7.57 -3.97 -14.54
C PHE A 45 6.59 -3.13 -15.39
N ASP A 46 5.67 -3.80 -16.08
CA ASP A 46 4.69 -3.16 -16.97
C ASP A 46 3.36 -2.84 -16.27
N VAL A 47 3.35 -2.84 -14.93
CA VAL A 47 2.12 -2.60 -14.17
C VAL A 47 1.76 -1.11 -14.28
N GLU A 48 0.72 -0.80 -15.05
CA GLU A 48 0.25 0.58 -15.22
C GLU A 48 -0.37 1.15 -13.94
N LYS A 49 -1.16 0.33 -13.27
CA LYS A 49 -2.04 0.73 -12.16
C LYS A 49 -1.74 -0.08 -10.92
N THR A 50 -1.64 0.58 -9.76
CA THR A 50 -1.52 -0.13 -8.49
C THR A 50 -2.77 -0.96 -8.26
N ILE A 51 -2.58 -2.25 -7.98
CA ILE A 51 -3.65 -3.21 -7.73
C ILE A 51 -3.43 -3.95 -6.41
N ILE A 52 -4.53 -4.33 -5.77
CA ILE A 52 -4.53 -5.10 -4.52
C ILE A 52 -5.08 -6.47 -4.87
N VAL A 53 -4.34 -7.51 -4.53
CA VAL A 53 -4.70 -8.89 -4.80
C VAL A 53 -5.14 -9.54 -3.50
N ASP A 54 -6.40 -9.94 -3.46
CA ASP A 54 -6.98 -10.74 -2.38
C ASP A 54 -6.74 -12.23 -2.66
N ARG A 55 -6.01 -12.89 -1.77
CA ARG A 55 -5.62 -14.30 -1.92
C ARG A 55 -6.42 -15.27 -1.05
N ILE A 56 -7.16 -14.76 -0.06
CA ILE A 56 -7.93 -15.58 0.89
C ILE A 56 -9.45 -15.37 0.74
N ASP A 57 -9.87 -14.76 -0.37
CA ASP A 57 -11.25 -14.32 -0.65
C ASP A 57 -11.81 -13.36 0.41
N ASN A 58 -10.92 -12.64 1.12
CA ASN A 58 -11.30 -11.67 2.13
C ASN A 58 -11.26 -10.24 1.56
N LEU A 59 -12.34 -9.92 0.86
CA LEU A 59 -12.53 -8.60 0.26
C LEU A 59 -12.48 -7.46 1.31
N ALA A 60 -12.89 -7.73 2.56
CA ALA A 60 -12.92 -6.70 3.59
C ALA A 60 -11.51 -6.17 3.93
N ILE A 61 -10.52 -7.05 4.02
CA ILE A 61 -9.12 -6.64 4.24
C ILE A 61 -8.61 -5.88 3.03
N ALA A 62 -8.85 -6.40 1.82
CA ALA A 62 -8.41 -5.76 0.59
C ALA A 62 -9.02 -4.35 0.43
N GLN A 63 -10.28 -4.17 0.81
CA GLN A 63 -10.96 -2.86 0.84
C GLN A 63 -10.34 -1.92 1.87
N GLN A 64 -10.00 -2.40 3.07
CA GLN A 64 -9.32 -1.56 4.07
C GLN A 64 -7.94 -1.10 3.59
N VAL A 65 -7.19 -1.99 2.94
CA VAL A 65 -5.89 -1.66 2.33
C VAL A 65 -6.09 -0.63 1.20
N ALA A 66 -7.09 -0.83 0.34
CA ALA A 66 -7.42 0.10 -0.73
C ALA A 66 -7.78 1.49 -0.18
N ALA A 67 -8.64 1.54 0.83
CA ALA A 67 -9.04 2.78 1.50
C ALA A 67 -7.85 3.49 2.15
N SER A 68 -6.93 2.74 2.78
CA SER A 68 -5.69 3.30 3.36
C SER A 68 -4.77 3.92 2.32
N LEU A 69 -4.85 3.45 1.08
CA LEU A 69 -4.10 3.93 -0.07
C LEU A 69 -4.89 4.93 -0.93
N GLY A 70 -6.14 5.23 -0.59
CA GLY A 70 -7.02 6.07 -1.41
C GLY A 70 -7.39 5.46 -2.76
N LEU A 71 -7.26 4.14 -2.92
CA LEU A 71 -7.56 3.43 -4.16
C LEU A 71 -9.05 3.03 -4.21
N PRO A 72 -9.70 3.13 -5.39
CA PRO A 72 -11.07 2.65 -5.55
C PRO A 72 -11.12 1.12 -5.53
N HIS A 73 -12.28 0.56 -5.20
CA HIS A 73 -12.48 -0.89 -5.14
C HIS A 73 -12.25 -1.60 -6.47
N ASP A 74 -12.32 -0.89 -7.60
CA ASP A 74 -11.99 -1.40 -8.93
C ASP A 74 -10.51 -1.83 -9.06
N ARG A 75 -9.63 -1.32 -8.19
CA ARG A 75 -8.22 -1.74 -8.12
C ARG A 75 -8.02 -3.02 -7.31
N ILE A 76 -9.09 -3.62 -6.78
CA ILE A 76 -9.02 -4.87 -6.03
C ILE A 76 -9.30 -6.02 -7.00
N SER A 77 -8.32 -6.91 -7.13
CA SER A 77 -8.41 -8.15 -7.90
C SER A 77 -8.46 -9.33 -6.94
N LYS A 78 -9.33 -10.30 -7.22
CA LYS A 78 -9.33 -11.57 -6.49
C LYS A 78 -8.48 -12.57 -7.25
N ASP A 79 -7.44 -13.11 -6.59
CA ASP A 79 -6.59 -14.16 -7.15
C ASP A 79 -6.25 -15.13 -6.01
N VAL A 80 -7.25 -15.94 -5.66
CA VAL A 80 -7.16 -16.94 -4.58
C VAL A 80 -6.24 -18.06 -5.05
N ARG A 81 -5.01 -18.05 -4.51
CA ARG A 81 -4.02 -19.12 -4.73
C ARG A 81 -3.50 -19.57 -3.38
N ASP A 82 -3.82 -20.81 -3.01
CA ASP A 82 -3.35 -21.51 -1.80
C ASP A 82 -1.82 -21.60 -1.67
N GLU A 83 -1.09 -21.30 -2.74
CA GLU A 83 0.34 -21.55 -2.87
C GLU A 83 1.22 -20.66 -1.98
N PHE A 84 0.69 -19.54 -1.46
CA PHE A 84 1.54 -18.48 -0.90
C PHE A 84 1.37 -18.19 0.60
N HIS A 85 0.41 -18.77 1.33
CA HIS A 85 0.15 -18.45 2.75
C HIS A 85 0.14 -16.92 3.05
N LEU A 86 -0.33 -16.11 2.09
CA LEU A 86 -0.39 -14.66 2.19
C LEU A 86 -1.85 -14.25 2.07
N ASP A 87 -2.27 -13.28 2.88
CA ASP A 87 -3.65 -12.80 2.87
C ASP A 87 -3.86 -11.82 1.71
N VAL A 88 -2.96 -10.85 1.56
CA VAL A 88 -3.07 -9.75 0.58
C VAL A 88 -1.72 -9.44 -0.07
N SER A 89 -1.73 -9.21 -1.39
CA SER A 89 -0.56 -8.72 -2.13
C SER A 89 -0.85 -7.38 -2.77
N ILE A 90 0.00 -6.38 -2.52
CA ILE A 90 -0.09 -5.06 -3.14
C ILE A 90 0.92 -5.00 -4.27
N ILE A 91 0.46 -4.80 -5.50
CA ILE A 91 1.33 -4.62 -6.66
C ILE A 91 1.34 -3.14 -7.03
N ILE A 92 2.50 -2.51 -6.86
CA ILE A 92 2.71 -1.09 -7.13
C ILE A 92 2.84 -0.89 -8.64
N GLY A 93 1.93 -0.09 -9.21
CA GLY A 93 1.97 0.28 -10.63
C GLY A 93 2.61 1.66 -10.85
N ARG A 94 2.67 2.10 -12.11
CA ARG A 94 3.17 3.44 -12.50
C ARG A 94 2.42 4.60 -11.85
N ASP A 95 1.16 4.37 -11.49
CA ASP A 95 0.28 5.28 -10.73
C ASP A 95 0.72 5.51 -9.26
N TYR A 96 1.82 4.89 -8.80
CA TYR A 96 2.28 5.01 -7.41
C TYR A 96 2.61 6.45 -6.98
N GLY A 97 2.94 7.35 -7.91
CA GLY A 97 3.17 8.75 -7.56
C GLY A 97 1.90 9.47 -7.08
N MET A 98 0.72 8.92 -7.36
CA MET A 98 -0.57 9.48 -6.96
C MET A 98 -1.14 8.88 -5.66
N ILE A 99 -0.46 7.89 -5.06
CA ILE A 99 -0.91 7.25 -3.82
C ILE A 99 0.01 7.61 -2.64
N PRO A 100 -0.53 7.75 -1.42
CA PRO A 100 0.29 7.92 -0.23
C PRO A 100 1.11 6.64 0.02
N PRO A 101 2.37 6.76 0.48
CA PRO A 101 3.05 7.98 0.94
C PRO A 101 3.76 8.78 -0.16
N PHE A 102 3.65 8.40 -1.44
CA PHE A 102 4.41 9.01 -2.53
C PHE A 102 3.75 10.26 -3.10
N SER A 103 2.42 10.34 -3.03
CA SER A 103 1.71 11.58 -3.26
C SER A 103 2.18 12.55 -2.17
N GLU A 104 3.12 13.43 -2.52
CA GLU A 104 3.42 14.59 -1.68
C GLU A 104 2.08 15.25 -1.44
N THR A 105 1.62 15.21 -0.19
CA THR A 105 0.60 16.14 0.24
C THR A 105 1.23 17.49 -0.01
N THR A 106 0.77 18.19 -1.04
CA THR A 106 0.82 19.65 -1.10
C THR A 106 0.07 20.13 0.15
N ASN A 107 0.73 20.03 1.31
CA ASN A 107 0.31 20.67 2.53
C ASN A 107 0.60 22.14 2.28
N SER A 108 -0.37 22.82 1.66
CA SER A 108 -0.54 24.27 1.68
C SER A 108 -0.88 24.76 3.10
N SER A 109 -0.14 24.28 4.10
CA SER A 109 -0.34 24.55 5.52
C SER A 109 1.00 24.75 6.24
N ASP A 110 1.94 25.43 5.57
CA ASP A 110 2.85 26.37 6.22
C ASP A 110 2.27 27.78 6.05
N ILE A 111 1.16 28.03 6.73
CA ILE A 111 0.79 29.37 7.21
C ILE A 111 0.66 29.14 8.71
N PRO A 112 1.67 29.49 9.50
CA PRO A 112 1.60 30.79 10.17
C PRO A 112 2.98 31.42 10.43
N ASP A 113 3.22 32.58 9.83
CA ASP A 113 3.86 33.66 10.60
C ASP A 113 3.14 34.95 10.22
N LEU A 114 2.22 35.35 11.10
CA LEU A 114 1.86 36.75 11.25
C LEU A 114 3.17 37.47 11.53
N HIS A 115 3.81 38.03 10.51
CA HIS A 115 4.86 39.00 10.77
C HIS A 115 4.16 40.25 11.31
N ASP A 116 4.22 40.33 12.63
CA ASP A 116 4.08 41.52 13.44
C ASP A 116 4.34 42.82 12.67
N SER A 117 3.42 43.76 12.90
CA SER A 117 3.69 45.19 13.07
C SER A 117 4.50 45.90 11.98
N ASN A 118 3.81 46.74 11.18
CA ASN A 118 4.18 48.16 11.05
C ASN A 118 2.99 49.00 10.57
#